data_AF-W2DHA2-F1
#
_entry.id   AF-W2DHA2-F1
#
_cell.length_a   1.000
_cell.length_b   1.000
_cell.length_c   1.000
_cell.angle_alpha   90.00
_cell.angle_beta   90.00
_cell.angle_gamma   90.00
#
_symmetry.space_group_name_H-M   'P 1'
#
loop_
_entity.id
_entity.type
_entity.pdbx_description
1 polymer ?
#
loop_
_entity_poly.entity_id
_entity_poly.type
_entity_poly.pdbx_seq_one_letter_code
_entity_poly.pdbx_strand_id
1 'polypeptide(L)'
;MKKIAALLFLLASSGIVSAETKTVTATVSDFQRGFIETVQDYSTQYEAAPNELKKSSVAKKRMDAFAKLQGDPRKIADWYGTIQKLGTNGDGDAFVTIRLLVDNITVSTWNNSFSDAGSNTLIKNGTPAYEALSEMAEGNVVKFSGALGKVKNVSEKGKMTEPDFLFKFSKVEKVGDSTTQ
;
A
#
# COMPACT_ATOMS: atom_id res chain seq x y z
N MET A 1 56.88 -11.34 -56.70
CA MET A 1 55.69 -11.55 -57.55
C MET A 1 54.45 -11.50 -56.67
N LYS A 2 53.48 -10.68 -57.09
CA LYS A 2 52.01 -10.67 -56.89
C LYS A 2 51.37 -11.19 -55.57
N LYS A 3 50.76 -10.21 -54.89
CA LYS A 3 49.53 -10.13 -54.07
C LYS A 3 48.57 -11.34 -54.07
N ILE A 4 47.88 -11.58 -52.94
CA ILE A 4 46.42 -11.39 -52.75
C ILE A 4 46.06 -11.51 -51.24
N ALA A 5 45.10 -10.69 -50.83
CA ALA A 5 44.58 -10.48 -49.49
C ALA A 5 43.40 -11.40 -49.13
N ALA A 6 43.10 -11.55 -47.84
CA ALA A 6 41.72 -11.52 -47.33
C ALA A 6 41.69 -11.28 -45.81
N LEU A 7 40.79 -10.40 -45.44
CA LEU A 7 40.46 -9.79 -44.15
C LEU A 7 39.48 -10.70 -43.38
N LEU A 8 39.58 -10.83 -42.05
CA LEU A 8 38.40 -11.07 -41.22
C LEU A 8 38.57 -10.62 -39.75
N PHE A 9 37.52 -9.94 -39.31
CA PHE A 9 37.29 -9.14 -38.09
C PHE A 9 37.10 -9.99 -36.82
N LEU A 10 37.46 -9.45 -35.65
CA LEU A 10 36.77 -9.67 -34.35
C LEU A 10 37.26 -8.62 -33.34
N LEU A 11 36.60 -7.46 -33.27
CA LEU A 11 35.56 -7.09 -32.27
C LEU A 11 36.08 -7.00 -30.83
N ALA A 12 36.44 -5.76 -30.43
CA ALA A 12 36.44 -5.33 -29.06
C ALA A 12 34.99 -5.26 -28.55
N SER A 13 34.72 -5.78 -27.36
CA SER A 13 33.54 -5.35 -26.61
C SER A 13 33.83 -5.27 -25.12
N SER A 14 33.56 -4.07 -24.63
CA SER A 14 33.70 -3.54 -23.30
C SER A 14 33.03 -4.42 -22.24
N GLY A 15 33.74 -4.68 -21.15
CA GLY A 15 33.14 -5.26 -19.95
C GLY A 15 32.08 -4.31 -19.39
N ILE A 16 30.82 -4.69 -19.52
CA ILE A 16 29.70 -4.06 -18.82
C ILE A 16 29.77 -4.56 -17.38
N VAL A 17 30.06 -3.63 -16.46
CA VAL A 17 29.88 -3.82 -15.03
C VAL A 17 28.39 -4.07 -14.80
N SER A 18 28.05 -5.31 -14.46
CA SER A 18 26.70 -5.69 -14.01
C SER A 18 26.49 -5.08 -12.63
N ALA A 19 25.63 -4.06 -12.54
CA ALA A 19 25.15 -3.55 -11.27
C ALA A 19 24.22 -4.62 -10.65
N GLU A 20 24.61 -5.13 -9.48
CA GLU A 20 23.83 -6.09 -8.72
C GLU A 20 22.50 -5.48 -8.27
N THR A 21 21.41 -5.92 -8.88
CA THR A 21 20.05 -5.62 -8.41
C THR A 21 19.82 -6.35 -7.09
N LYS A 22 19.97 -5.63 -5.98
CA LYS A 22 19.63 -6.12 -4.64
C LYS A 22 18.13 -6.39 -4.56
N THR A 23 17.73 -7.63 -4.80
CA THR A 23 16.35 -8.11 -4.65
C THR A 23 16.02 -8.17 -3.17
N VAL A 24 15.36 -7.13 -2.66
CA VAL A 24 14.79 -7.13 -1.31
C VAL A 24 13.62 -8.12 -1.30
N THR A 25 13.84 -9.31 -0.73
CA THR A 25 12.75 -10.24 -0.43
C THR A 25 11.95 -9.68 0.74
N ALA A 26 10.91 -8.91 0.44
CA ALA A 26 10.00 -8.35 1.45
C ALA A 26 9.23 -9.48 2.13
N THR A 27 9.52 -9.77 3.40
CA THR A 27 8.72 -10.71 4.20
C THR A 27 7.48 -9.99 4.72
N VAL A 28 6.36 -10.14 4.02
CA VAL A 28 5.04 -9.63 4.45
C VAL A 28 4.65 -10.28 5.77
N SER A 29 4.35 -9.48 6.79
CA SER A 29 3.96 -9.99 8.12
C SER A 29 2.69 -10.84 8.06
N ASP A 30 2.58 -11.84 8.94
CA ASP A 30 1.38 -12.68 9.03
C ASP A 30 0.13 -11.86 9.36
N PHE A 31 0.27 -10.77 10.12
CA PHE A 31 -0.86 -9.88 10.40
C PHE A 31 -1.34 -9.15 9.14
N GLN A 32 -0.43 -8.63 8.31
CA GLN A 32 -0.80 -8.01 7.05
C GLN A 32 -1.48 -9.02 6.12
N ARG A 33 -0.90 -10.22 5.99
CA ARG A 33 -1.43 -11.28 5.15
C ARG A 33 -2.83 -11.70 5.60
N GLY A 34 -2.99 -12.03 6.88
CA GLY A 34 -4.28 -12.43 7.44
C GLY A 34 -5.35 -11.33 7.37
N PHE A 35 -4.95 -10.06 7.49
CA PHE A 35 -5.86 -8.93 7.28
C PHE A 35 -6.37 -8.87 5.83
N ILE A 36 -5.47 -8.95 4.85
CA ILE A 36 -5.81 -8.93 3.42
C ILE A 36 -6.71 -10.12 3.06
N GLU A 37 -6.32 -11.33 3.46
CA GLU A 37 -7.07 -12.56 3.21
C GLU A 37 -8.48 -12.48 3.81
N THR A 38 -8.60 -11.98 5.05
CA THR A 38 -9.91 -11.78 5.70
C THR A 38 -10.77 -10.78 4.93
N VAL A 39 -10.23 -9.67 4.45
CA VAL A 39 -11.01 -8.72 3.64
C VAL A 39 -11.48 -9.35 2.33
N GLN A 40 -10.60 -10.06 1.62
CA GLN A 40 -10.91 -10.67 0.33
C GLN A 40 -11.96 -11.78 0.45
N ASP A 41 -11.78 -12.71 1.40
CA ASP A 41 -12.73 -13.81 1.62
C ASP A 41 -14.14 -13.29 1.92
N TYR A 42 -14.25 -12.37 2.87
CA TYR A 42 -15.55 -11.81 3.25
C TYR A 42 -16.13 -10.87 2.18
N SER A 43 -15.31 -10.25 1.34
CA SER A 43 -15.78 -9.53 0.14
C SER A 43 -16.48 -10.49 -0.82
N THR A 44 -15.82 -11.60 -1.17
CA THR A 44 -16.38 -12.63 -2.06
C THR A 44 -17.69 -13.21 -1.51
N GLN A 45 -17.72 -13.54 -0.21
CA GLN A 45 -18.96 -14.03 0.43
C GLN A 45 -20.08 -12.99 0.43
N TYR A 46 -19.74 -11.70 0.60
CA TYR A 46 -20.72 -10.61 0.61
C TYR A 46 -21.34 -10.42 -0.78
N GLU A 47 -20.54 -10.47 -1.84
CA GLU A 47 -21.03 -10.37 -3.21
C GLU A 47 -21.89 -11.56 -3.62
N ALA A 48 -21.54 -12.77 -3.15
CA ALA A 48 -22.31 -13.99 -3.41
C ALA A 48 -23.61 -14.10 -2.58
N ALA A 49 -23.79 -13.27 -1.55
CA ALA A 49 -24.94 -13.38 -0.67
C ALA A 49 -26.26 -13.01 -1.39
N PRO A 50 -27.33 -13.82 -1.25
CA PRO A 50 -28.52 -13.71 -2.11
C PRO A 50 -29.44 -12.53 -1.79
N ASN A 51 -29.23 -11.84 -0.67
CA ASN A 51 -30.02 -10.68 -0.25
C ASN A 51 -29.28 -9.84 0.81
N GLU A 52 -29.80 -8.65 1.07
CA GLU A 52 -29.20 -7.68 2.00
C GLU A 52 -29.10 -8.18 3.46
N LEU A 53 -30.05 -9.01 3.91
CA LEU A 53 -29.99 -9.56 5.28
C LEU A 53 -28.81 -10.53 5.44
N LYS A 54 -28.54 -11.35 4.41
CA LYS A 54 -27.37 -12.23 4.40
C LYS A 54 -26.07 -11.45 4.21
N LYS A 55 -26.05 -10.41 3.38
CA LYS A 55 -24.92 -9.48 3.25
C LYS A 55 -24.52 -8.86 4.58
N SER A 56 -25.47 -8.31 5.32
CA SER A 56 -25.18 -7.71 6.63
C SER A 56 -24.73 -8.75 7.65
N SER A 57 -25.24 -9.99 7.57
CA SER A 57 -24.73 -11.11 8.37
C SER A 57 -23.26 -11.45 8.05
N VAL A 58 -22.86 -11.42 6.78
CA VAL A 58 -21.46 -11.61 6.35
C VAL A 58 -20.59 -10.46 6.84
N ALA A 59 -21.06 -9.21 6.74
CA ALA A 59 -20.34 -8.04 7.24
C ALA A 59 -20.04 -8.13 8.74
N LYS A 60 -21.01 -8.58 9.54
CA LYS A 60 -20.81 -8.83 10.98
C LYS A 60 -19.76 -9.91 11.23
N LYS A 61 -19.83 -11.04 10.50
CA LYS A 61 -18.86 -12.13 10.64
C LYS A 61 -17.42 -11.68 10.32
N ARG A 62 -17.23 -10.77 9.35
CA ARG A 62 -15.90 -10.20 9.06
C ARG A 62 -15.34 -9.43 10.26
N MET A 63 -16.18 -8.69 10.99
CA MET A 63 -15.76 -8.00 12.22
C MET A 63 -15.31 -9.01 13.29
N ASP A 64 -16.05 -10.12 13.44
CA ASP A 64 -15.68 -11.18 14.36
C ASP A 64 -14.38 -11.89 13.94
N ALA A 65 -14.11 -12.00 12.64
CA ALA A 65 -12.87 -12.55 12.10
C ALA A 65 -11.67 -11.63 12.38
N PHE A 66 -11.82 -10.31 12.17
CA PHE A 66 -10.78 -9.34 12.52
C PHE A 66 -10.42 -9.40 14.01
N ALA A 67 -11.41 -9.58 14.89
CA ALA A 67 -11.18 -9.70 16.33
C ALA A 67 -10.34 -10.95 16.73
N LYS A 68 -10.19 -11.93 15.83
CA LYS A 68 -9.43 -13.17 16.06
C LYS A 68 -8.04 -13.15 15.43
N LEU A 69 -7.74 -12.16 14.58
CA LEU A 69 -6.41 -12.04 13.96
C LEU A 69 -5.36 -11.76 15.02
N GLN A 70 -4.22 -12.44 14.89
CA GLN A 70 -3.06 -12.20 15.74
C GLN A 70 -2.33 -10.93 15.27
N GLY A 71 -2.36 -9.88 16.09
CA GLY A 71 -1.79 -8.58 15.79
C GLY A 71 -2.47 -7.47 16.59
N ASP A 72 -1.87 -6.28 16.61
CA ASP A 72 -2.47 -5.11 17.24
C ASP A 72 -2.77 -4.05 16.17
N PRO A 73 -4.04 -3.77 15.84
CA PRO A 73 -4.39 -2.76 14.85
C PRO A 73 -3.94 -1.34 15.26
N ARG A 74 -3.60 -1.10 16.53
CA ARG A 74 -3.04 0.18 17.00
C ARG A 74 -1.52 0.28 16.86
N LYS A 75 -0.85 -0.82 16.53
CA LYS A 75 0.62 -0.93 16.42
C LYS A 75 1.00 -1.74 15.18
N ILE A 76 0.56 -1.27 14.03
CA ILE A 76 0.92 -1.84 12.74
C ILE A 76 2.40 -1.54 12.49
N ALA A 77 3.18 -2.60 12.25
CA ALA A 77 4.61 -2.52 11.99
C ALA A 77 4.92 -3.10 10.62
N ASP A 78 5.72 -2.38 9.85
CA ASP A 78 6.34 -2.83 8.59
C ASP A 78 5.36 -3.45 7.57
N TRP A 79 4.19 -2.85 7.40
CA TRP A 79 3.27 -3.24 6.33
C TRP A 79 3.73 -2.68 4.99
N TYR A 80 3.47 -3.42 3.92
CA TYR A 80 3.85 -3.04 2.56
C TYR A 80 2.65 -2.58 1.72
N GLY A 81 2.88 -1.65 0.80
CA GLY A 81 1.86 -1.24 -0.16
C GLY A 81 2.43 -0.30 -1.22
N THR A 82 1.57 0.19 -2.10
CA THR A 82 1.91 1.14 -3.15
C THR A 82 1.18 2.45 -2.92
N ILE A 83 1.89 3.57 -2.99
CA ILE A 83 1.26 4.89 -2.96
C ILE A 83 0.36 5.02 -4.18
N GLN A 84 -0.94 5.17 -3.96
CA GLN A 84 -1.91 5.47 -5.00
C GLN A 84 -2.12 6.97 -5.17
N LYS A 85 -2.04 7.72 -4.08
CA LYS A 85 -2.26 9.16 -4.09
C LYS A 85 -1.54 9.80 -2.92
N LEU A 86 -0.97 10.97 -3.14
CA LEU A 86 -0.42 11.82 -2.09
C LEU A 86 -0.54 13.30 -2.48
N GLY A 87 -0.52 14.17 -1.48
CA GLY A 87 -0.56 15.61 -1.69
C GLY A 87 -0.69 16.36 -0.38
N THR A 88 -0.89 17.67 -0.43
CA THR A 88 -1.11 18.51 0.74
C THR A 88 -2.54 19.05 0.78
N ASN A 89 -3.09 19.22 1.98
CA ASN A 89 -4.32 19.98 2.17
C ASN A 89 -4.03 21.50 2.16
N GLY A 90 -5.06 22.32 2.41
CA GLY A 90 -4.94 23.78 2.46
C GLY A 90 -4.08 24.33 3.61
N ASP A 91 -3.82 23.52 4.65
CA ASP A 91 -2.99 23.87 5.80
C ASP A 91 -1.51 23.46 5.61
N GLY A 92 -1.19 22.82 4.48
CA GLY A 92 0.16 22.32 4.19
C GLY A 92 0.49 20.96 4.81
N ASP A 93 -0.48 20.30 5.44
CA ASP A 93 -0.33 18.93 5.95
C ASP A 93 -0.49 17.90 4.81
N ALA A 94 0.31 16.84 4.84
CA ALA A 94 0.24 15.80 3.83
C ALA A 94 -0.94 14.83 4.08
N PHE A 95 -1.56 14.41 2.98
CA PHE A 95 -2.45 13.26 2.94
C PHE A 95 -1.86 12.19 2.01
N VAL A 96 -2.15 10.92 2.32
CA VAL A 96 -1.67 9.79 1.51
C VAL A 96 -2.70 8.66 1.49
N THR A 97 -2.81 8.01 0.35
CA THR A 97 -3.55 6.76 0.13
C THR A 97 -2.55 5.70 -0.35
N ILE A 98 -2.49 4.59 0.38
CA ILE A 98 -1.67 3.43 0.05
C ILE A 98 -2.60 2.26 -0.27
N ARG A 99 -2.46 1.68 -1.45
CA ARG A 99 -3.06 0.39 -1.81
C ARG A 99 -2.22 -0.72 -1.20
N LEU A 100 -2.86 -1.68 -0.53
CA LEU A 100 -2.16 -2.86 -0.01
C LEU A 100 -1.74 -3.78 -1.16
N LEU A 101 -1.34 -5.01 -0.86
CA LEU A 101 -0.79 -5.95 -1.85
C LEU A 101 -1.86 -6.55 -2.79
N VAL A 102 -3.06 -5.95 -2.81
CA VAL A 102 -4.23 -6.35 -3.61
C VAL A 102 -4.99 -5.08 -4.04
N ASP A 103 -5.77 -5.17 -5.12
CA ASP A 103 -6.31 -3.99 -5.79
C ASP A 103 -7.41 -3.23 -5.04
N ASN A 104 -8.21 -3.93 -4.23
CA ASN A 104 -9.44 -3.39 -3.66
C ASN A 104 -9.30 -2.91 -2.20
N ILE A 105 -8.10 -2.91 -1.62
CA ILE A 105 -7.89 -2.53 -0.22
C ILE A 105 -6.93 -1.36 -0.15
N THR A 106 -7.41 -0.25 0.43
CA THR A 106 -6.57 0.92 0.69
C THR A 106 -6.54 1.26 2.18
N VAL A 107 -5.43 1.86 2.58
CA VAL A 107 -5.28 2.56 3.86
C VAL A 107 -4.93 4.02 3.56
N SER A 108 -5.58 4.96 4.21
CA SER A 108 -5.36 6.38 3.91
C SER A 108 -5.60 7.30 5.08
N THR A 109 -5.08 8.51 4.98
CA THR A 109 -5.46 9.61 5.86
C THR A 109 -6.78 10.23 5.40
N TRP A 110 -7.31 11.16 6.18
CA TRP A 110 -8.16 12.21 5.61
C TRP A 110 -7.35 13.15 4.72
N ASN A 111 -8.04 13.91 3.86
CA ASN A 111 -7.41 14.89 2.97
C ASN A 111 -7.76 16.36 3.31
N ASN A 112 -8.49 16.56 4.41
CA ASN A 112 -8.91 17.89 4.87
C ASN A 112 -9.09 17.88 6.39
N SER A 113 -8.80 19.03 7.02
CA SER A 113 -8.75 19.17 8.47
C SER A 113 -10.11 19.02 9.15
N PHE A 114 -11.19 19.40 8.46
CA PHE A 114 -12.56 19.24 8.98
C PHE A 114 -12.92 17.77 9.21
N SER A 115 -12.64 16.91 8.24
CA SER A 115 -12.90 15.48 8.35
C SER A 115 -11.89 14.77 9.26
N ASP A 116 -10.66 15.29 9.34
CA ASP A 116 -9.60 14.73 10.19
C ASP A 116 -9.79 15.02 11.69
N ALA A 117 -10.70 15.93 12.03
CA ALA A 117 -11.00 16.29 13.41
C ALA A 117 -11.30 15.04 14.26
N GLY A 118 -10.53 14.86 15.34
CA GLY A 118 -10.62 13.71 16.24
C GLY A 118 -9.89 12.44 15.77
N SER A 119 -9.58 12.32 14.48
CA SER A 119 -8.82 11.18 13.95
C SER A 119 -7.31 11.46 13.92
N ASN A 120 -6.90 12.71 13.65
CA ASN A 120 -5.52 13.17 13.64
C ASN A 120 -4.62 12.27 12.76
N THR A 121 -5.06 12.04 11.52
CA THR A 121 -4.38 11.19 10.54
C THR A 121 -3.56 11.98 9.53
N LEU A 122 -3.86 13.27 9.31
CA LEU A 122 -3.04 14.14 8.47
C LEU A 122 -1.60 14.17 8.98
N ILE A 123 -0.66 14.07 8.06
CA ILE A 123 0.77 13.99 8.36
C ILE A 123 1.29 15.42 8.40
N LYS A 124 1.65 15.88 9.60
CA LYS A 124 2.05 17.26 9.83
C LYS A 124 3.31 17.64 9.07
N ASN A 125 3.30 18.82 8.47
CA ASN A 125 4.48 19.41 7.84
C ASN A 125 5.68 19.45 8.81
N GLY A 126 6.88 19.15 8.32
CA GLY A 126 8.12 19.13 9.12
C GLY A 126 8.29 17.89 10.01
N THR A 127 7.39 16.89 9.92
CA THR A 127 7.59 15.60 10.60
C THR A 127 8.44 14.66 9.73
N PRO A 128 9.18 13.70 10.32
CA PRO A 128 9.95 12.73 9.54
C PRO A 128 9.14 11.95 8.51
N ALA A 129 7.85 11.67 8.79
CA ALA A 129 6.96 11.01 7.84
C ALA A 129 6.58 11.92 6.66
N TYR A 130 6.43 13.23 6.90
CA TYR A 130 6.20 14.21 5.84
C TYR A 130 7.43 14.31 4.92
N GLU A 131 8.62 14.49 5.49
CA GLU A 131 9.88 14.58 4.73
C GLU A 131 10.16 13.32 3.93
N ALA A 132 9.80 12.14 4.46
CA ALA A 132 9.92 10.90 3.71
C ALA A 132 8.98 10.91 2.49
N LEU A 133 7.72 11.31 2.68
CA LEU A 133 6.71 11.33 1.61
C LEU A 133 6.95 12.41 0.54
N SER A 134 7.59 13.54 0.89
CA SER A 134 7.89 14.60 -0.09
C SER A 134 8.87 14.16 -1.17
N GLU A 135 9.68 13.14 -0.91
CA GLU A 135 10.62 12.52 -1.85
C GLU A 135 10.00 11.35 -2.64
N MET A 136 8.70 11.07 -2.45
CA MET A 136 8.00 9.95 -3.08
C MET A 136 6.96 10.44 -4.11
N ALA A 137 6.52 9.51 -4.96
CA ALA A 137 5.46 9.75 -5.93
C ALA A 137 4.44 8.60 -5.94
N GLU A 138 3.30 8.84 -6.59
CA GLU A 138 2.37 7.77 -6.94
C GLU A 138 3.10 6.63 -7.68
N GLY A 139 2.75 5.39 -7.35
CA GLY A 139 3.42 4.20 -7.86
C GLY A 139 4.64 3.74 -7.05
N ASN A 140 5.17 4.51 -6.10
CA ASN A 140 6.25 4.03 -5.24
C ASN A 140 5.75 2.94 -4.28
N VAL A 141 6.56 1.90 -4.10
CA VAL A 141 6.32 0.84 -3.11
C VAL A 141 6.92 1.30 -1.79
N VAL A 142 6.12 1.21 -0.73
CA VAL A 142 6.47 1.68 0.60
C VAL A 142 6.30 0.59 1.64
N LYS A 143 7.14 0.67 2.66
CA LYS A 143 6.96 0.00 3.94
C LYS A 143 6.54 1.04 4.97
N PHE A 144 5.47 0.79 5.70
CA PHE A 144 4.86 1.77 6.59
C PHE A 144 4.44 1.17 7.93
N SER A 145 4.24 2.02 8.92
CA SER A 145 3.84 1.66 10.28
C SER A 145 2.90 2.72 10.85
N GLY A 146 2.10 2.34 11.83
CA GLY A 146 1.15 3.27 12.45
C GLY A 146 -0.03 2.58 13.13
N ALA A 147 -1.19 3.23 13.08
CA ALA A 147 -2.42 2.73 13.67
C ALA A 147 -3.55 2.72 12.64
N LEU A 148 -4.22 1.57 12.54
CA LEU A 148 -5.43 1.38 11.76
C LEU A 148 -6.63 1.98 12.51
N GLY A 149 -7.43 2.75 11.78
CA GLY A 149 -8.65 3.39 12.23
C GLY A 149 -9.91 2.75 11.65
N LYS A 150 -10.99 3.53 11.61
CA LYS A 150 -12.29 3.09 11.07
C LYS A 150 -12.27 3.08 9.55
N VAL A 151 -13.14 2.28 8.93
CA VAL A 151 -13.37 2.33 7.48
C VAL A 151 -14.05 3.65 7.11
N LYS A 152 -13.51 4.34 6.10
CA LYS A 152 -13.99 5.66 5.62
C LYS A 152 -15.27 5.56 4.79
N ASN A 153 -15.46 4.45 4.06
CA ASN A 153 -16.64 4.26 3.21
C ASN A 153 -17.93 4.39 4.03
N VAL A 154 -18.96 5.02 3.46
CA VAL A 154 -20.25 5.21 4.14
C VAL A 154 -21.14 3.97 4.02
N SER A 155 -21.28 3.42 2.81
CA SER A 155 -22.14 2.27 2.53
C SER A 155 -21.54 0.95 3.02
N GLU A 156 -22.38 0.01 3.42
CA GLU A 156 -21.93 -1.35 3.80
C GLU A 156 -21.22 -2.02 2.62
N LYS A 157 -21.78 -1.92 1.41
CA LYS A 157 -21.13 -2.43 0.19
C LYS A 157 -19.71 -1.91 0.03
N GLY A 158 -19.50 -0.59 0.10
CA GLY A 158 -18.16 -0.01 -0.04
C GLY A 158 -17.21 -0.49 1.05
N LYS A 159 -17.68 -0.59 2.30
CA LYS A 159 -16.89 -1.16 3.39
C LYS A 159 -16.52 -2.63 3.15
N MET A 160 -17.33 -3.37 2.40
CA MET A 160 -17.15 -4.81 2.19
C MET A 160 -16.28 -5.11 0.96
N THR A 161 -16.49 -4.41 -0.15
CA THR A 161 -15.89 -4.75 -1.44
C THR A 161 -14.65 -3.92 -1.79
N GLU A 162 -14.64 -2.64 -1.43
CA GLU A 162 -13.56 -1.70 -1.74
C GLU A 162 -13.23 -0.82 -0.52
N PRO A 163 -12.84 -1.42 0.62
CA PRO A 163 -12.64 -0.65 1.83
C PRO A 163 -11.40 0.25 1.75
N ASP A 164 -11.60 1.49 2.17
CA ASP A 164 -10.56 2.46 2.51
C ASP A 164 -10.54 2.62 4.03
N PHE A 165 -9.50 2.08 4.67
CA PHE A 165 -9.32 2.17 6.12
C PHE A 165 -8.57 3.44 6.47
N LEU A 166 -9.12 4.22 7.39
CA LEU A 166 -8.38 5.35 7.94
C LEU A 166 -7.09 4.85 8.62
N PHE A 167 -5.98 5.54 8.43
CA PHE A 167 -4.69 5.14 8.97
C PHE A 167 -3.89 6.34 9.46
N LYS A 168 -3.35 6.23 10.67
CA LYS A 168 -2.45 7.22 11.25
C LYS A 168 -1.01 6.73 11.10
N PHE A 169 -0.32 7.26 10.11
CA PHE A 169 1.07 6.89 9.82
C PHE A 169 2.03 7.42 10.88
N SER A 170 2.89 6.54 11.39
CA SER A 170 4.02 6.92 12.26
C SER A 170 5.36 6.81 11.54
N LYS A 171 5.45 5.97 10.50
CA LYS A 171 6.63 5.80 9.66
C LYS A 171 6.21 5.41 8.25
N VAL A 172 6.87 5.97 7.24
CA VAL A 172 6.76 5.56 5.83
C VAL A 172 8.18 5.57 5.23
N GLU A 173 8.52 4.53 4.48
CA GLU A 173 9.84 4.34 3.89
C GLU A 173 9.67 3.80 2.47
N LYS A 174 10.31 4.44 1.48
CA LYS A 174 10.33 3.94 0.11
C LYS A 174 11.23 2.70 0.05
N VAL A 175 10.71 1.61 -0.50
CA VAL A 175 11.44 0.34 -0.65
C VAL A 175 11.54 -0.13 -2.10
N GLY A 176 10.91 0.57 -3.03
CA GLY A 176 11.02 0.32 -4.45
C GLY A 176 10.05 1.16 -5.28
N ASP A 177 10.00 0.86 -6.57
CA ASP A 177 9.01 1.38 -7.51
C ASP A 177 8.07 0.23 -7.91
N SER A 178 6.79 0.51 -8.11
CA SER A 178 5.86 -0.48 -8.64
C SER A 178 6.32 -0.83 -10.06
N THR A 179 6.71 -2.08 -10.29
CA THR A 179 7.14 -2.57 -11.60
C THR A 179 5.98 -2.76 -12.59
N THR A 180 4.83 -2.11 -12.35
CA THR A 180 3.64 -2.27 -13.18
C THR A 180 3.52 -1.08 -14.11
N GLN A 181 4.10 -1.22 -15.31
CA GLN A 181 3.60 -0.55 -16.53
C GLN A 181 2.43 -1.36 -17.07
#